data_AF-A0A7L3PMK2-F1
#
_entry.id   AF-A0A7L3PMK2-F1
#
_cell.length_a   1.000
_cell.length_b   1.000
_cell.length_c   1.000
_cell.angle_alpha   90.00
_cell.angle_beta   90.00
_cell.angle_gamma   90.00
#
_symmetry.space_group_name_H-M   'P 1'
#
loop_
_entity.id
_entity.type
_entity.pdbx_description
1 polymer ?
#
loop_
_entity_poly.entity_id
_entity_poly.type
_entity_poly.pdbx_seq_one_letter_code
_entity_poly.pdbx_strand_id
1 'polypeptide(L)'
;MGDPLGRWSSAPARRDHDDRFLPRQANSFARPTGRSIYNQRKDYGQTLLKPHNDFQHHVEHLLTLRLEGDLRSPEDCLGRLKTLEAQGRIWGQDVTLQVKNQELVLSDVESK
;
A
#
# COMPACT_ATOMS: atom_id res chain seq x y z
N MET A 1 18.64 -11.80 -53.98
CA MET A 1 19.14 -13.11 -53.49
C MET A 1 20.50 -12.86 -52.86
N GLY A 2 20.66 -13.17 -51.58
CA GLY A 2 21.90 -12.96 -50.80
C GLY A 2 21.54 -12.68 -49.34
N ASP A 3 21.67 -13.70 -48.49
CA ASP A 3 21.20 -13.72 -47.10
C ASP A 3 21.97 -12.76 -46.16
N PRO A 4 21.28 -11.99 -45.29
CA PRO A 4 21.91 -11.08 -44.33
C PRO A 4 22.30 -11.74 -42.99
N LEU A 5 22.23 -13.08 -42.89
CA LEU A 5 22.46 -13.83 -41.65
C LEU A 5 23.80 -14.56 -41.68
N GLY A 6 24.91 -13.82 -41.51
CA GLY A 6 26.23 -14.42 -41.60
C GLY A 6 27.33 -13.68 -40.85
N ARG A 7 27.26 -13.58 -39.50
CA ARG A 7 28.48 -13.43 -38.67
C ARG A 7 28.24 -13.62 -37.17
N TRP A 8 28.00 -14.86 -36.73
CA TRP A 8 28.19 -15.23 -35.33
C TRP A 8 29.12 -16.44 -35.26
N SER A 9 30.34 -16.23 -35.75
CA SER A 9 31.44 -17.16 -35.55
C SER A 9 32.61 -16.34 -35.04
N SER A 10 32.90 -16.50 -33.74
CA SER A 10 34.23 -16.59 -33.12
C SER A 10 34.08 -16.34 -31.62
N ALA A 11 33.88 -17.39 -30.84
CA ALA A 11 34.21 -17.36 -29.42
C ALA A 11 35.74 -17.19 -29.31
N PRO A 12 36.27 -16.21 -28.57
CA PRO A 12 37.70 -16.17 -28.32
C PRO A 12 38.07 -17.32 -27.39
N ALA A 13 39.17 -17.99 -27.73
CA ALA A 13 39.73 -19.14 -27.04
C ALA A 13 39.82 -18.92 -25.52
N ARG A 14 39.44 -19.95 -24.76
CA ARG A 14 39.73 -20.11 -23.33
C ARG A 14 41.22 -19.83 -23.10
N ARG A 15 41.54 -18.70 -22.51
CA ARG A 15 42.87 -18.44 -21.93
C ARG A 15 42.88 -19.07 -20.53
N ASP A 16 43.81 -19.98 -20.31
CA ASP A 16 44.17 -20.47 -18.98
C ASP A 16 44.42 -19.27 -18.06
N HIS A 17 43.66 -19.20 -16.96
CA HIS A 17 43.91 -18.25 -15.89
C HIS A 17 44.89 -18.89 -14.93
N ASP A 18 46.11 -18.38 -14.96
CA ASP A 18 47.16 -18.67 -13.99
C ASP A 18 46.67 -18.25 -12.59
N ASP A 19 46.70 -19.21 -11.67
CA ASP A 19 46.18 -19.14 -10.31
C ASP A 19 47.09 -18.24 -9.45
N ARG A 20 46.85 -16.93 -9.50
CA ARG A 20 47.47 -15.97 -8.58
C ARG A 20 46.44 -15.43 -7.60
N PHE A 21 46.43 -16.05 -6.43
CA PHE A 21 45.87 -15.57 -5.17
C PHE A 21 46.03 -14.05 -5.03
N LEU A 22 44.97 -13.31 -5.33
CA LEU A 22 44.77 -11.96 -4.82
C LEU A 22 43.58 -12.01 -3.88
N PRO A 23 43.72 -11.65 -2.59
CA PRO A 23 42.58 -11.47 -1.72
C PRO A 23 41.89 -10.20 -2.17
N ARG A 24 40.97 -10.33 -3.13
CA ARG A 24 40.02 -9.27 -3.44
C ARG A 24 39.18 -9.08 -2.19
N GLN A 25 39.48 -8.01 -1.47
CA GLN A 25 38.57 -7.36 -0.53
C GLN A 25 37.25 -7.10 -1.29
N ALA A 26 36.36 -8.08 -1.30
CA ALA A 26 35.03 -7.95 -1.89
C ALA A 26 34.13 -7.27 -0.86
N ASN A 27 34.49 -6.04 -0.47
CA ASN A 27 33.58 -5.23 0.29
C ASN A 27 32.51 -4.68 -0.67
N SER A 28 31.28 -5.15 -0.42
CA SER A 28 30.03 -4.40 -0.47
C SER A 28 29.29 -4.12 -1.79
N PHE A 29 29.62 -4.69 -2.96
CA PHE A 29 28.71 -4.65 -4.13
C PHE A 29 28.80 -5.90 -5.01
N ALA A 30 28.44 -7.07 -4.48
CA ALA A 30 28.27 -8.26 -5.30
C ALA A 30 27.08 -8.10 -6.26
N ARG A 31 27.26 -8.48 -7.53
CA ARG A 31 26.16 -8.49 -8.51
C ARG A 31 25.03 -9.38 -7.96
N PRO A 32 23.79 -8.87 -7.82
CA PRO A 32 22.70 -9.64 -7.25
C PRO A 32 22.45 -10.90 -8.09
N THR A 33 22.18 -12.00 -7.40
CA THR A 33 21.88 -13.27 -8.07
C THR A 33 20.52 -13.21 -8.76
N GLY A 34 20.32 -14.01 -9.81
CA GLY A 34 19.02 -14.09 -10.48
C GLY A 34 17.87 -14.44 -9.53
N ARG A 35 18.14 -15.31 -8.54
CA ARG A 35 17.19 -15.67 -7.47
C ARG A 35 16.86 -14.48 -6.57
N SER A 36 17.86 -13.68 -6.19
CA SER A 36 17.66 -12.47 -5.39
C SER A 36 16.80 -11.44 -6.13
N ILE A 37 17.08 -11.22 -7.43
CA ILE A 37 16.29 -10.31 -8.27
C ILE A 37 14.84 -10.80 -8.40
N TYR A 38 14.63 -12.11 -8.61
CA TYR A 38 13.30 -12.70 -8.69
C TYR A 38 12.51 -12.51 -7.39
N ASN A 39 13.10 -12.86 -6.25
CA ASN A 39 12.45 -12.72 -4.94
C ASN A 39 12.12 -11.24 -4.66
N GLN A 40 13.07 -10.34 -4.88
CA GLN A 40 12.84 -8.91 -4.68
C GLN A 40 11.68 -8.39 -5.54
N ARG A 41 11.59 -8.80 -6.81
CA ARG A 41 10.49 -8.40 -7.70
C ARG A 41 9.16 -9.01 -7.27
N LYS A 42 9.16 -10.27 -6.83
CA LYS A 42 7.97 -10.95 -6.30
C LYS A 42 7.45 -10.24 -5.05
N ASP A 43 8.33 -9.94 -4.11
CA ASP A 43 7.98 -9.28 -2.84
C ASP A 43 7.53 -7.83 -3.07
N TYR A 44 8.18 -7.10 -3.99
CA TYR A 44 7.78 -5.77 -4.41
C TYR A 44 6.37 -5.78 -5.04
N GLY A 45 6.11 -6.72 -5.95
CA GLY A 45 4.78 -6.90 -6.55
C GLY A 45 3.70 -7.20 -5.50
N GLN A 46 4.00 -8.03 -4.50
CA GLN A 46 3.08 -8.32 -3.40
C GLN A 46 2.82 -7.09 -2.52
N THR A 47 3.81 -6.22 -2.35
CA THR A 47 3.67 -4.99 -1.53
C THR A 47 2.86 -3.93 -2.26
N LEU A 48 3.03 -3.78 -3.57
CA LEU A 48 2.20 -2.88 -4.40
C LEU A 48 0.74 -3.34 -4.50
N LEU A 49 0.50 -4.65 -4.48
CA LEU A 49 -0.84 -5.23 -4.49
C LEU A 49 -1.45 -5.31 -3.09
N LYS A 50 -0.66 -5.08 -2.03
CA LYS A 50 -1.19 -4.97 -0.68
C LYS A 50 -2.01 -3.68 -0.66
N PRO A 51 -3.34 -3.76 -0.47
CA PRO A 51 -4.11 -2.54 -0.28
C PRO A 51 -3.50 -1.82 0.91
N HIS A 52 -3.13 -0.55 0.73
CA HIS A 52 -2.83 0.36 1.84
C HIS A 52 -4.12 0.51 2.66
N ASN A 53 -4.39 -0.49 3.50
CA ASN A 53 -5.62 -0.68 4.24
C ASN A 53 -5.39 -0.39 5.72
N ASP A 54 -4.51 0.58 5.99
CA ASP A 54 -4.13 0.96 7.36
C ASP A 54 -5.02 2.09 7.89
N PHE A 55 -6.02 2.53 7.12
CA PHE A 55 -7.02 3.47 7.61
C PHE A 55 -7.98 2.71 8.52
N GLN A 56 -7.66 2.69 9.81
CA GLN A 56 -8.49 2.16 10.88
C GLN A 56 -8.33 3.05 12.11
N HIS A 57 -9.41 3.68 12.55
CA HIS A 57 -9.42 4.60 13.69
C HIS A 57 -10.63 4.34 14.60
N HIS A 58 -10.41 4.48 15.91
CA HIS A 58 -11.50 4.52 16.88
C HIS A 58 -12.11 5.93 16.87
N VAL A 59 -13.43 5.99 16.71
CA VAL A 59 -14.19 7.25 16.67
C VAL A 59 -15.50 7.09 17.42
N GLU A 60 -16.08 8.20 17.85
CA GLU A 60 -17.45 8.24 18.37
C GLU A 60 -18.40 8.65 17.25
N HIS A 61 -19.38 7.80 16.95
CA HIS A 61 -20.51 8.18 16.11
C HIS A 61 -21.53 8.94 16.95
N LEU A 62 -21.85 10.17 16.54
CA LEU A 62 -22.78 11.05 17.28
C LEU A 62 -24.17 11.12 16.66
N LEU A 63 -24.25 11.15 15.32
CA LEU A 63 -25.49 11.43 14.61
C LEU A 63 -25.42 10.98 13.15
N THR A 64 -26.48 10.33 12.69
CA THR A 64 -26.79 10.17 11.26
C THR A 64 -28.10 10.90 11.00
N LEU A 65 -28.10 11.82 10.05
CA LEU A 65 -29.27 12.64 9.73
C LEU A 65 -29.50 12.67 8.24
N ARG A 66 -30.77 12.75 7.85
CA ARG A 66 -31.17 12.95 6.45
C ARG A 66 -31.05 14.44 6.12
N LEU A 67 -30.42 14.74 4.99
CA LEU A 67 -30.31 16.11 4.47
C LEU A 67 -31.63 16.46 3.76
N GLU A 68 -32.48 17.23 4.44
CA GLU A 68 -33.74 17.74 3.90
C GLU A 68 -33.94 19.21 4.28
N GLY A 69 -34.64 19.96 3.43
CA GLY A 69 -35.02 21.35 3.68
C GLY A 69 -33.85 22.32 3.78
N ASP A 70 -33.61 22.81 5.00
CA ASP A 70 -32.65 23.88 5.30
C ASP A 70 -31.22 23.37 5.55
N LEU A 71 -31.00 22.05 5.60
CA LEU A 71 -29.67 21.48 5.78
C LEU A 71 -28.93 21.37 4.44
N ARG A 72 -28.28 22.47 4.03
CA ARG A 72 -27.58 22.56 2.73
C ARG A 72 -26.06 22.57 2.87
N SER A 73 -25.57 22.92 4.05
CA SER A 73 -24.14 23.04 4.35
C SER A 73 -23.73 22.17 5.55
N PRO A 74 -22.44 21.84 5.66
CA PRO A 74 -21.88 21.23 6.87
C PRO A 74 -22.15 22.07 8.14
N GLU A 75 -22.16 23.39 8.01
CA GLU A 75 -22.40 24.33 9.10
C GLU A 75 -23.83 24.21 9.62
N ASP A 76 -24.83 24.05 8.75
CA ASP A 76 -26.23 23.84 9.15
C ASP A 76 -26.38 22.53 9.94
N CYS A 77 -25.69 21.48 9.52
CA CYS A 77 -25.67 20.19 10.20
C CYS A 77 -25.03 20.32 11.59
N LEU A 78 -23.95 21.08 11.72
CA LEU A 78 -23.30 21.36 12.99
C LEU A 78 -24.19 22.19 13.92
N GLY A 79 -24.91 23.18 13.39
CA GLY A 79 -25.89 23.96 14.16
C GLY A 79 -27.00 23.07 14.74
N ARG A 80 -27.50 22.12 13.93
CA ARG A 80 -28.48 21.12 14.40
C ARG A 80 -27.89 20.20 15.45
N LEU A 81 -26.65 19.73 15.28
CA LEU A 81 -25.96 18.90 16.27
C LEU A 81 -25.84 19.62 17.61
N LYS A 82 -25.38 20.88 17.62
CA LYS A 82 -25.28 21.72 18.84
C LYS A 82 -26.63 21.92 19.52
N THR A 83 -27.70 22.09 18.74
CA THR A 83 -29.05 22.24 19.28
C THR A 83 -29.51 20.96 20.00
N LEU A 84 -29.23 19.79 19.41
CA LEU A 84 -29.55 18.50 20.02
C LEU A 84 -28.69 18.21 21.26
N GLU A 85 -27.42 18.59 21.22
CA GLU A 85 -26.50 18.50 22.35
C GLU A 85 -27.00 19.34 23.53
N ALA A 86 -27.40 20.59 23.30
CA ALA A 86 -27.97 21.47 24.32
C ALA A 86 -29.28 20.92 24.93
N GLN A 87 -30.01 20.08 24.18
CA GLN A 87 -31.20 19.37 24.67
C GLN A 87 -30.87 18.08 25.42
N GLY A 88 -29.59 17.68 25.50
CA GLY A 88 -29.17 16.41 26.10
C GLY A 88 -29.56 15.19 25.27
N ARG A 89 -29.72 15.34 23.94
CA ARG A 89 -30.21 14.29 23.03
C ARG A 89 -29.12 13.66 22.17
N ILE A 90 -27.86 13.90 22.50
CA ILE A 90 -26.69 13.35 21.82
C ILE A 90 -25.95 12.43 22.77
N TRP A 91 -25.55 11.28 22.26
CA TRP A 91 -24.67 10.33 22.94
C TRP A 91 -23.69 9.78 21.91
N GLY A 92 -22.45 9.54 22.33
CA GLY A 92 -21.44 8.91 21.49
C GLY A 92 -21.59 7.40 21.49
N GLN A 93 -21.48 6.80 20.31
CA GLN A 93 -21.32 5.35 20.14
C GLN A 93 -19.88 5.06 19.70
N ASP A 94 -19.15 4.26 20.48
CA ASP A 94 -17.79 3.83 20.14
C ASP A 94 -17.81 2.89 18.94
N VAL A 95 -17.14 3.29 17.86
CA VAL A 95 -17.05 2.52 16.62
C VAL A 95 -15.64 2.56 16.03
N THR A 96 -15.32 1.54 15.24
CA THR A 96 -14.13 1.51 14.40
C THR A 96 -14.49 1.99 13.00
N LEU A 97 -13.86 3.08 12.59
CA LEU A 97 -13.93 3.59 11.22
C LEU A 97 -12.77 3.04 10.41
N GLN A 98 -13.06 2.34 9.33
CA GLN A 98 -12.03 1.76 8.47
C GLN A 98 -12.35 1.92 6.98
N VAL A 99 -11.32 1.95 6.14
CA VAL A 99 -11.49 1.77 4.69
C VAL A 99 -11.18 0.32 4.38
N LYS A 100 -12.11 -0.37 3.73
CA LYS A 100 -11.95 -1.77 3.29
C LYS A 100 -12.52 -1.91 1.89
N ASN A 101 -11.74 -2.45 0.96
CA ASN A 101 -12.17 -2.66 -0.43
C ASN A 101 -12.74 -1.39 -1.10
N GLN A 102 -12.13 -0.22 -0.84
CA GLN A 102 -12.58 1.09 -1.34
C GLN A 102 -13.92 1.57 -0.75
N GLU A 103 -14.42 0.94 0.30
CA GLU A 103 -15.61 1.36 1.03
C GLU A 103 -15.24 1.86 2.42
N LEU A 104 -15.98 2.87 2.89
CA LEU A 104 -15.93 3.35 4.27
C LEU A 104 -16.84 2.45 5.12
N VAL A 105 -16.26 1.74 6.08
CA VAL A 105 -16.97 0.81 6.95
C VAL A 105 -16.92 1.31 8.38
N LEU A 106 -18.09 1.44 8.99
CA LEU A 106 -18.25 1.61 10.43
C LEU A 106 -18.54 0.23 11.04
N SER A 107 -17.69 -0.22 11.96
CA SER A 107 -17.83 -1.50 12.65
C SER A 107 -17.89 -1.27 14.15
N ASP A 108 -18.82 -1.94 14.80
CA ASP A 108 -18.91 -1.94 16.25
C ASP A 108 -17.68 -2.59 16.88
N VAL A 109 -17.22 -2.05 18.02
CA VAL A 109 -15.99 -2.50 18.69
C VAL A 109 -16.14 -3.86 19.38
N GLU A 110 -17.35 -4.26 19.76
CA GLU A 110 -17.65 -5.51 20.47
C GLU A 110 -17.95 -6.66 19.51
N SER A 111 -18.32 -6.35 18.27
CA SER A 111 -18.79 -7.32 17.27
C SER A 111 -17.67 -8.09 16.53
N LYS A 112 -16.48 -8.23 17.14
CA LYS A 112 -15.31 -8.93 16.55
C LYS A 112 -15.34 -10.44 16.75
#